data_AF-A0A8T1MAB6-F1
#
_entry.id   AF-A0A8T1MAB6-F1
#
_cell.length_a   1.000
_cell.length_b   1.000
_cell.length_c   1.000
_cell.angle_alpha   90.00
_cell.angle_beta   90.00
_cell.angle_gamma   90.00
#
_symmetry.space_group_name_H-M   'P 1'
#
loop_
_entity.id
_entity.type
_entity.pdbx_description
1 polymer ?
#
loop_
_entity_poly.entity_id
_entity_poly.type
_entity_poly.pdbx_seq_one_letter_code
_entity_poly.pdbx_strand_id
1 'polypeptide(L)'
;MGFWWLKNLIGVHLPDSQLQDIKHTRAELLFHVVYRSIQASSLIGSLVVAPLVTVVKQPRSLRVLHDRCLRYAVYGIAPGAAAGVVLYGLRMRNQPEEGYFDRCYRLRCNQSQVRIDRSSIFGALVGVGWSVLTPYRPIEAAIIGMYVGLVGGAVCNHFDR
;
A
#
# COMPACT_ATOMS: atom_id res chain seq x y z
N MET A 1 -4.42 14.19 -20.49
CA MET A 1 -5.07 14.82 -19.32
C MET A 1 -5.15 13.89 -18.08
N GLY A 2 -4.23 12.94 -17.85
CA GLY A 2 -4.38 11.95 -16.77
C GLY A 2 -3.10 11.54 -16.04
N PHE A 3 -2.16 12.47 -15.80
CA PHE A 3 -0.84 12.10 -15.26
C PHE A 3 -0.34 12.97 -14.11
N TRP A 4 -1.06 14.00 -13.68
CA TRP A 4 -0.61 14.89 -12.60
C TRP A 4 -0.62 14.21 -11.23
N TRP A 5 -1.67 13.45 -10.93
CA TRP A 5 -1.72 12.61 -9.73
C TRP A 5 -0.59 11.57 -9.70
N LEU A 6 -0.35 10.89 -10.82
CA LEU A 6 0.72 9.89 -10.93
C LEU A 6 2.10 10.54 -10.84
N LYS A 7 2.32 11.74 -11.38
CA LYS A 7 3.54 12.53 -11.18
C LYS A 7 3.77 12.87 -9.71
N ASN A 8 2.72 13.29 -8.99
CA ASN A 8 2.80 13.49 -7.56
C ASN A 8 3.09 12.17 -6.83
N LEU A 9 2.49 11.06 -7.26
CA LEU A 9 2.76 9.74 -6.69
C LEU A 9 4.21 9.28 -6.96
N ILE A 10 4.82 9.67 -8.07
CA ILE A 10 6.21 9.30 -8.43
C ILE A 10 7.25 10.23 -7.78
N GLY A 11 6.84 11.34 -7.16
CA GLY A 11 7.76 12.23 -6.44
C GLY A 11 8.10 13.53 -7.15
N VAL A 12 7.45 13.83 -8.27
CA VAL A 12 7.58 15.14 -8.91
C VAL A 12 6.80 16.15 -8.05
N HIS A 13 7.53 17.08 -7.44
CA HIS A 13 6.92 18.17 -6.66
C HIS A 13 6.07 19.04 -7.59
N LEU A 14 4.78 19.16 -7.28
CA LEU A 14 3.86 20.03 -8.01
C LEU A 14 3.66 21.31 -7.20
N PRO A 15 3.67 22.50 -7.82
CA PRO A 15 3.36 23.75 -7.14
C PRO A 15 1.91 23.72 -6.61
N ASP A 16 1.64 24.45 -5.52
CA ASP A 16 0.35 24.43 -4.81
C ASP A 16 -0.86 24.75 -5.72
N SER A 17 -0.68 25.63 -6.69
CA SER A 17 -1.70 25.95 -7.70
C SER A 17 -2.09 24.75 -8.57
N GLN A 18 -1.16 23.84 -8.83
CA GLN A 18 -1.41 22.61 -9.60
C GLN A 18 -1.92 21.47 -8.72
N LEU A 19 -1.57 21.45 -7.42
CA LEU A 19 -2.17 20.53 -6.45
C LEU A 19 -3.66 20.80 -6.28
N GLN A 20 -4.09 22.06 -6.33
CA GLN A 20 -5.49 22.43 -6.20
C GLN A 20 -6.35 22.10 -7.45
N ASP A 21 -5.75 21.97 -8.63
CA ASP A 21 -6.48 21.69 -9.89
C ASP A 21 -6.57 20.18 -10.24
N ILE A 22 -6.26 19.28 -9.30
CA ILE A 22 -6.39 17.84 -9.53
C ILE A 22 -7.87 17.44 -9.49
N LYS A 23 -8.48 17.35 -10.67
CA LYS A 23 -9.91 17.06 -10.89
C LYS A 23 -10.40 15.68 -10.45
N HIS A 24 -9.51 14.70 -10.21
CA HIS A 24 -9.89 13.31 -9.94
C HIS A 24 -9.67 12.88 -8.47
N THR A 25 -10.13 13.70 -7.52
CA THR A 25 -9.98 13.48 -6.06
C THR A 25 -10.63 12.17 -5.58
N ARG A 26 -11.78 11.79 -6.14
CA ARG A 26 -12.48 10.54 -5.80
C ARG A 26 -11.65 9.30 -6.12
N ALA A 27 -11.07 9.24 -7.31
CA ALA A 27 -10.25 8.10 -7.74
C ALA A 27 -8.94 8.01 -6.96
N GLU A 28 -8.30 9.15 -6.69
CA GLU A 28 -7.11 9.23 -5.84
C GLU A 28 -7.39 8.73 -4.43
N LEU A 29 -8.47 9.21 -3.81
CA LEU A 29 -8.82 8.79 -2.46
C LEU A 29 -9.21 7.31 -2.40
N LEU A 30 -9.95 6.82 -3.39
CA LEU A 30 -10.28 5.40 -3.51
C LEU A 30 -9.00 4.56 -3.62
N PHE A 31 -8.09 4.93 -4.52
CA PHE A 31 -6.82 4.22 -4.70
C PHE A 31 -6.00 4.22 -3.40
N HIS A 32 -5.87 5.36 -2.73
CA HIS A 32 -5.13 5.46 -1.46
C HIS A 32 -5.73 4.53 -0.40
N VAL A 33 -7.06 4.58 -0.22
CA VAL A 33 -7.75 3.73 0.78
C VAL A 33 -7.58 2.25 0.43
N VAL A 34 -7.81 1.87 -0.83
CA VAL A 34 -7.68 0.47 -1.29
C VAL A 34 -6.25 -0.03 -1.14
N TYR A 35 -5.25 0.75 -1.57
CA TYR A 35 -3.85 0.40 -1.44
C TYR A 35 -3.44 0.20 0.02
N ARG A 36 -3.86 1.11 0.90
CA ARG A 36 -3.58 1.01 2.34
C ARG A 36 -4.28 -0.18 2.98
N SER A 37 -5.51 -0.48 2.56
CA SER A 37 -6.25 -1.65 3.02
C SER A 37 -5.60 -2.95 2.56
N ILE A 38 -5.11 -3.04 1.32
CA ILE A 38 -4.35 -4.19 0.80
C ILE A 38 -3.05 -4.38 1.61
N GLN A 39 -2.31 -3.31 1.87
CA GLN A 39 -1.09 -3.38 2.65
C GLN A 39 -1.36 -3.90 4.07
N ALA A 40 -2.39 -3.37 4.73
CA ALA A 40 -2.77 -3.78 6.09
C ALA A 40 -3.26 -5.25 6.14
N SER A 41 -4.14 -5.66 5.22
CA SER A 41 -4.65 -7.03 5.19
C SER A 41 -3.58 -8.06 4.83
N SER A 42 -2.65 -7.71 3.92
CA SER A 42 -1.51 -8.56 3.57
C SER A 42 -0.57 -8.72 4.78
N LEU A 43 -0.33 -7.63 5.53
CA LEU A 43 0.45 -7.69 6.76
C LEU A 43 -0.23 -8.59 7.81
N ILE A 44 -1.53 -8.43 8.05
CA ILE A 44 -2.28 -9.29 8.97
C ILE A 44 -2.22 -10.75 8.52
N GLY A 45 -2.41 -11.02 7.22
CA GLY A 45 -2.30 -12.37 6.66
C GLY A 45 -0.94 -13.01 6.94
N SER A 46 0.14 -12.27 6.68
CA SER A 46 1.51 -12.77 6.84
C SER A 46 2.00 -12.85 8.29
N LEU A 47 1.67 -11.88 9.14
CA LEU A 47 2.21 -11.78 10.50
C LEU A 47 1.33 -12.40 11.57
N VAL A 48 0.04 -12.53 11.32
CA VAL A 48 -0.93 -13.06 12.30
C VAL A 48 -1.50 -14.39 11.84
N VAL A 49 -2.09 -14.42 10.64
CA VAL A 49 -2.79 -15.61 10.16
C VAL A 49 -1.83 -16.75 9.83
N ALA A 50 -0.73 -16.49 9.13
CA ALA A 50 0.23 -17.53 8.77
C ALA A 50 0.90 -18.21 9.98
N PRO A 51 1.38 -17.49 11.02
CA PRO A 51 1.88 -18.13 12.24
C PRO A 51 0.81 -18.94 12.96
N LEU A 52 -0.40 -18.40 13.11
CA LEU A 52 -1.52 -19.11 13.75
C LEU A 52 -1.84 -20.42 13.03
N VAL A 53 -1.96 -20.37 11.71
CA VAL A 53 -2.17 -21.57 10.87
C VAL A 53 -0.99 -22.54 10.98
N THR A 54 0.23 -22.03 11.18
CA THR A 54 1.42 -22.87 11.37
C THR A 54 1.47 -23.57 12.71
N VAL A 55 1.00 -22.95 13.78
CA VAL A 55 0.86 -23.63 15.07
C VAL A 55 -0.22 -24.71 15.01
N VAL A 56 -1.36 -24.41 14.38
CA VAL A 56 -2.51 -25.31 14.32
C VAL A 56 -2.31 -26.47 13.33
N LYS A 57 -1.72 -26.22 12.16
CA LYS A 57 -1.54 -27.23 11.10
C LYS A 57 -0.08 -27.66 10.96
N GLN A 58 0.15 -28.97 11.07
CA GLN A 58 1.42 -29.59 10.65
C GLN A 58 1.65 -29.39 9.14
N PRO A 59 2.90 -29.47 8.63
CA PRO A 59 4.17 -29.52 9.37
C PRO A 59 4.56 -28.17 9.98
N ARG A 60 5.22 -28.21 11.15
CA ARG A 60 5.64 -27.02 11.93
C ARG A 60 7.13 -26.73 11.73
N SER A 61 7.50 -26.26 10.54
CA SER A 61 8.90 -25.88 10.24
C SER A 61 9.01 -24.42 9.84
N LEU A 62 10.19 -23.82 10.05
CA LEU A 62 10.46 -22.42 9.68
C LEU A 62 10.30 -22.18 8.17
N ARG A 63 10.68 -23.15 7.34
CA ARG A 63 10.48 -23.09 5.88
C ARG A 63 8.99 -23.05 5.53
N VAL A 64 8.18 -23.87 6.19
CA VAL A 64 6.73 -23.91 5.96
C VAL A 64 6.08 -22.64 6.48
N LEU A 65 6.56 -22.07 7.59
CA LEU A 65 6.13 -20.79 8.10
C LEU A 65 6.38 -19.70 7.06
N HIS A 66 7.61 -19.60 6.53
CA HIS A 66 7.97 -18.64 5.49
C HIS A 66 7.04 -18.75 4.26
N ASP A 67 6.86 -19.96 3.74
CA ASP A 67 6.01 -20.18 2.56
C ASP A 67 4.53 -19.90 2.85
N ARG A 68 4.08 -20.06 4.09
CA ARG A 68 2.74 -19.66 4.52
C ARG A 68 2.64 -18.15 4.66
N CYS A 69 3.63 -17.47 5.24
CA CYS A 69 3.64 -16.01 5.34
C CYS A 69 3.47 -15.35 3.97
N LEU A 70 4.21 -15.81 2.96
CA LEU A 70 4.07 -15.29 1.59
C LEU A 70 2.69 -15.57 0.99
N ARG A 71 2.20 -16.81 1.10
CA ARG A 71 0.87 -17.18 0.57
C ARG A 71 -0.26 -16.40 1.24
N TYR A 72 -0.25 -16.29 2.55
CA TYR A 72 -1.27 -15.54 3.29
C TYR A 72 -1.13 -14.03 3.12
N ALA A 73 0.06 -13.51 2.81
CA ALA A 73 0.21 -12.13 2.35
C ALA A 73 -0.55 -11.91 1.04
N VAL A 74 -0.34 -12.80 0.05
CA VAL A 74 -1.04 -12.74 -1.25
C VAL A 74 -2.55 -12.91 -1.06
N TYR A 75 -2.99 -13.85 -0.23
CA TYR A 75 -4.41 -14.04 0.09
C TYR A 75 -5.02 -12.82 0.79
N GLY A 76 -4.21 -12.01 1.48
CA GLY A 76 -4.63 -10.77 2.10
C GLY A 76 -5.03 -9.69 1.08
N ILE A 77 -4.56 -9.74 -0.17
CA ILE A 77 -4.87 -8.72 -1.18
C ILE A 77 -6.36 -8.65 -1.47
N ALA A 78 -7.02 -9.79 -1.71
CA ALA A 78 -8.43 -9.83 -2.06
C ALA A 78 -9.36 -9.25 -0.96
N PRO A 79 -9.30 -9.69 0.31
CA PRO A 79 -10.11 -9.11 1.38
C PRO A 79 -9.71 -7.65 1.66
N GLY A 80 -8.43 -7.28 1.47
CA GLY A 80 -7.98 -5.89 1.60
C GLY A 80 -8.58 -4.97 0.56
N ALA A 81 -8.61 -5.40 -0.70
CA ALA A 81 -9.21 -4.65 -1.79
C ALA A 81 -10.72 -4.46 -1.58
N ALA A 82 -11.43 -5.54 -1.25
CA ALA A 82 -12.85 -5.49 -0.94
C ALA A 82 -13.14 -4.58 0.26
N ALA A 83 -12.40 -4.75 1.37
CA ALA A 83 -12.53 -3.90 2.55
C ALA A 83 -12.24 -2.43 2.23
N GLY A 84 -11.23 -2.14 1.41
CA GLY A 84 -10.89 -0.78 1.01
C GLY A 84 -12.01 -0.07 0.25
N VAL A 85 -12.66 -0.76 -0.71
CA VAL A 85 -13.82 -0.21 -1.43
C VAL A 85 -14.99 0.03 -0.47
N VAL A 86 -15.28 -0.92 0.42
CA VAL A 86 -16.35 -0.78 1.42
C VAL A 86 -16.06 0.37 2.39
N LEU A 87 -14.85 0.46 2.93
CA LEU A 87 -14.44 1.52 3.85
C LEU A 87 -14.49 2.90 3.19
N TYR A 88 -14.06 2.99 1.93
CA TYR A 88 -14.21 4.21 1.13
C TYR A 88 -15.69 4.59 1.01
N GLY A 89 -16.54 3.66 0.58
CA GLY A 89 -17.97 3.89 0.41
C GLY A 89 -18.65 4.33 1.71
N LEU A 90 -18.44 3.60 2.80
CA LEU A 90 -19.03 3.92 4.12
C LEU A 90 -18.58 5.29 4.64
N ARG A 91 -17.31 5.64 4.47
CA ARG A 91 -16.77 6.89 4.99
C ARG A 91 -17.16 8.10 4.13
N MET A 92 -17.33 7.92 2.83
CA MET A 92 -17.54 9.01 1.88
C MET A 92 -19.00 9.17 1.41
N ARG A 93 -19.91 8.24 1.74
CA ARG A 93 -21.33 8.24 1.29
C ARG A 93 -22.08 9.56 1.49
N ASN A 94 -21.80 10.26 2.59
CA ASN A 94 -22.51 11.49 2.98
C ASN A 94 -21.62 12.74 2.95
N GLN A 95 -20.46 12.67 2.28
CA GLN A 95 -19.52 13.79 2.22
C GLN A 95 -19.77 14.65 0.97
N PRO A 96 -19.78 15.99 1.09
CA PRO A 96 -19.81 16.88 -0.07
C PRO A 96 -18.51 16.78 -0.87
N GLU A 97 -18.51 17.21 -2.14
CA GLU A 97 -17.32 17.17 -3.02
C GLU A 97 -16.10 17.87 -2.41
N GLU A 98 -16.33 18.99 -1.73
CA GLU A 98 -15.30 19.75 -1.01
C GLU A 98 -14.61 18.89 0.06
N GLY A 99 -15.34 17.96 0.70
CA GLY A 99 -14.80 17.02 1.67
C GLY A 99 -13.84 15.99 1.05
N TYR A 100 -14.04 15.61 -0.22
CA TYR A 100 -13.08 14.78 -0.95
C TYR A 100 -11.80 15.56 -1.23
N PHE A 101 -11.94 16.82 -1.64
CA PHE A 101 -10.82 17.70 -1.94
C PHE A 101 -9.96 17.97 -0.71
N ASP A 102 -10.57 18.40 0.40
CA ASP A 102 -9.85 18.65 1.66
C ASP A 102 -9.09 17.40 2.13
N ARG A 103 -9.73 16.23 2.05
CA ARG A 103 -9.06 14.98 2.46
C ARG A 103 -7.88 14.62 1.57
N CYS A 104 -8.00 14.78 0.25
CA CYS A 104 -6.88 14.58 -0.67
C CYS A 104 -5.76 15.59 -0.41
N TYR A 105 -6.12 16.86 -0.19
CA TYR A 105 -5.16 17.91 0.12
C TYR A 105 -4.35 17.58 1.38
N ARG A 106 -5.00 17.22 2.48
CA ARG A 106 -4.31 16.81 3.71
C ARG A 106 -3.40 15.59 3.51
N LEU A 107 -3.80 14.63 2.68
CA LEU A 107 -2.96 13.47 2.35
C LEU A 107 -1.69 13.89 1.60
N ARG A 108 -1.82 14.81 0.62
CA ARG A 108 -0.68 15.31 -0.16
C ARG A 108 0.26 16.20 0.65
N CYS A 109 -0.27 16.97 1.61
CA CYS A 109 0.54 17.79 2.51
C CYS A 109 1.30 16.95 3.54
N ASN A 110 0.85 15.73 3.84
CA ASN A 110 1.54 14.87 4.78
C ASN A 110 2.76 14.19 4.14
N GLN A 111 3.87 14.93 4.05
CA GLN A 111 5.12 14.47 3.43
C GLN A 111 5.63 13.16 4.05
N SER A 112 5.42 12.94 5.35
CA SER A 112 5.84 11.69 5.99
C SER A 112 5.07 10.48 5.44
N GLN A 113 3.74 10.56 5.34
CA GLN A 113 2.91 9.49 4.78
C GLN A 113 3.18 9.29 3.29
N VAL A 114 3.28 10.39 2.54
CA VAL A 114 3.59 10.35 1.11
C VAL A 114 4.93 9.65 0.86
N ARG A 115 5.97 9.94 1.65
CA ARG A 115 7.27 9.28 1.51
C ARG A 115 7.17 7.77 1.73
N ILE A 116 6.47 7.34 2.78
CA ILE A 116 6.26 5.90 3.07
C ILE A 116 5.52 5.22 1.92
N ASP A 117 4.42 5.81 1.44
CA ASP A 117 3.63 5.24 0.36
C ASP A 117 4.45 5.15 -0.94
N ARG A 118 5.27 6.18 -1.25
CA ARG A 118 6.20 6.17 -2.38
C ARG A 118 7.26 5.09 -2.25
N SER A 119 7.92 4.98 -1.11
CA SER A 119 8.92 3.95 -0.85
C SER A 119 8.31 2.55 -0.95
N SER A 120 7.10 2.36 -0.45
CA SER A 120 6.33 1.11 -0.54
C SER A 120 5.99 0.75 -1.99
N ILE A 121 5.49 1.69 -2.79
CA ILE A 121 5.16 1.47 -4.21
C ILE A 121 6.43 1.18 -5.01
N PHE A 122 7.48 1.99 -4.82
CA PHE A 122 8.77 1.78 -5.48
C PHE A 122 9.38 0.43 -5.12
N GLY A 123 9.36 0.07 -3.83
CA GLY A 123 9.79 -1.24 -3.35
C GLY A 123 9.01 -2.37 -4.02
N ALA A 124 7.69 -2.23 -4.17
CA ALA A 124 6.88 -3.24 -4.87
C ALA A 124 7.30 -3.41 -6.35
N LEU A 125 7.53 -2.30 -7.06
CA LEU A 125 7.99 -2.34 -8.46
C LEU A 125 9.37 -2.98 -8.60
N VAL A 126 10.32 -2.61 -7.74
CA VAL A 126 11.65 -3.23 -7.68
C VAL A 126 11.52 -4.73 -7.37
N GLY A 127 10.62 -5.10 -6.46
CA GLY A 127 10.31 -6.50 -6.14
C GLY A 127 9.82 -7.29 -7.35
N VAL A 128 8.94 -6.72 -8.18
CA VAL A 128 8.54 -7.35 -9.44
C VAL A 128 9.73 -7.56 -10.37
N GLY A 129 10.59 -6.56 -10.54
CA GLY A 129 11.82 -6.72 -11.35
C GLY A 129 12.75 -7.81 -10.80
N TRP A 130 12.90 -7.87 -9.48
CA TRP A 130 13.69 -8.87 -8.77
C TRP A 130 13.16 -10.30 -8.92
N SER A 131 11.87 -10.47 -9.19
CA SER A 131 11.26 -11.80 -9.43
C SER A 131 11.84 -12.51 -10.66
N VAL A 132 12.40 -11.78 -11.63
CA VAL A 132 13.05 -12.37 -12.81
C VAL A 132 14.34 -13.11 -12.43
N LEU A 133 14.97 -12.72 -11.31
CA LEU A 133 16.24 -13.26 -10.83
C LEU A 133 16.08 -14.24 -9.66
N THR A 134 14.84 -14.49 -9.21
CA THR A 134 14.57 -15.28 -8.01
C THR A 134 13.47 -16.31 -8.23
N PRO A 135 13.36 -17.35 -7.38
CA PRO A 135 12.28 -18.34 -7.50
C PRO A 135 10.91 -17.82 -7.05
N TYR A 136 10.80 -16.55 -6.62
CA TYR A 136 9.56 -15.96 -6.14
C TYR A 136 8.62 -15.60 -7.28
N ARG A 137 7.33 -15.80 -7.09
CA ARG A 137 6.34 -15.33 -8.05
C ARG A 137 6.33 -13.80 -8.08
N PRO A 138 6.03 -13.15 -9.21
CA PRO A 138 6.02 -11.69 -9.31
C PRO A 138 5.21 -10.99 -8.22
N ILE A 139 4.04 -11.55 -7.85
CA ILE A 139 3.19 -10.99 -6.80
C ILE A 139 3.76 -11.16 -5.39
N GLU A 140 4.47 -12.27 -5.12
CA GLU A 140 5.13 -12.50 -3.82
C GLU A 140 6.31 -11.55 -3.67
N ALA A 141 7.13 -11.42 -4.72
CA ALA A 141 8.25 -10.50 -4.75
C ALA A 141 7.80 -9.03 -4.65
N ALA A 142 6.67 -8.67 -5.28
CA ALA A 142 6.06 -7.35 -5.12
C ALA A 142 5.68 -7.05 -3.67
N ILE A 143 5.09 -8.01 -2.95
CA ILE A 143 4.72 -7.82 -1.53
C ILE A 143 5.97 -7.69 -0.65
N ILE A 144 6.99 -8.52 -0.89
CA ILE A 144 8.26 -8.42 -0.15
C ILE A 144 8.87 -7.03 -0.37
N GLY A 145 8.96 -6.60 -1.63
CA GLY A 145 9.45 -5.27 -1.98
C GLY A 145 8.60 -4.15 -1.36
N MET A 146 7.28 -4.30 -1.33
CA MET A 146 6.36 -3.38 -0.67
C MET A 146 6.67 -3.24 0.82
N TYR A 147 6.90 -4.35 1.53
CA TYR A 147 7.24 -4.33 2.96
C TYR A 147 8.61 -3.70 3.21
N VAL A 148 9.62 -4.03 2.41
CA VAL A 148 10.94 -3.40 2.50
C VAL A 148 10.82 -1.89 2.29
N GLY A 149 10.06 -1.45 1.29
CA GLY A 149 9.80 -0.05 1.02
C GLY A 149 9.04 0.65 2.14
N LEU A 150 8.02 0.00 2.72
CA LEU A 150 7.26 0.52 3.86
C LEU A 150 8.16 0.74 5.08
N VAL A 151 8.93 -0.27 5.47
CA VAL A 151 9.83 -0.21 6.63
C VAL A 151 10.94 0.81 6.38
N GLY A 152 11.57 0.77 5.20
CA GLY A 152 12.61 1.71 4.81
C GLY A 152 12.11 3.16 4.84
N GLY A 153 10.94 3.44 4.28
CA GLY A 153 10.32 4.76 4.32
C GLY A 153 9.99 5.23 5.74
N ALA A 154 9.53 4.32 6.62
CA ALA A 154 9.25 4.63 8.01
C ALA A 154 10.52 4.93 8.81
N VAL A 155 11.59 4.18 8.56
CA VAL A 155 12.91 4.39 9.18
C VAL A 155 13.51 5.72 8.73
N CYS A 156 13.50 6.03 7.43
CA CYS A 156 13.99 7.32 6.93
C CYS A 156 13.23 8.51 7.54
N ASN A 157 11.90 8.40 7.66
CA ASN A 157 11.10 9.43 8.33
C ASN A 157 11.43 9.61 9.82
N HIS A 158 11.98 8.58 10.48
CA HIS A 158 12.38 8.69 11.88
C HIS A 158 13.68 9.49 12.04
N PHE A 159 14.62 9.33 11.11
CA PHE A 159 15.89 10.07 11.10
C PHE A 159 15.77 11.52 10.63
N ASP A 160 14.73 11.85 9.86
CA ASP A 160 14.46 13.21 9.37
C ASP A 160 13.69 14.09 10.39
N ARG A 161 13.49 13.63 11.63
CA ARG A 161 12.84 14.37 12.73
C ARG A 161 13.86 14.93 13.71
#